data_AF-A0A0W1EN26-F1
#
_entry.id   AF-A0A0W1EN26-F1
#
_cell.length_a   1.000
_cell.length_b   1.000
_cell.length_c   1.000
_cell.angle_alpha   90.00
_cell.angle_beta   90.00
_cell.angle_gamma   90.00
#
_symmetry.space_group_name_H-M   'P 1'
#
loop_
_entity.id
_entity.type
_entity.pdbx_description
1 polymer ?
#
loop_
_entity_poly.entity_id
_entity_poly.type
_entity_poly.pdbx_seq_one_letter_code
_entity_poly.pdbx_strand_id
1 'polypeptide(L)'
;MNDTRLKLMEAIARRRMVTAHYNGNVMQLAPHQMFERRGDLFVSALNLSKNWRSPDDWKLGHYKLDGLAVTELQDEEFEPLASFEAAAPHEDDTLLLAV
;
A
#
# COMPACT_ATOMS: atom_id res chain seq x y z
N MET A 1 6.32 15.40 -10.83
CA MET A 1 6.55 14.22 -9.96
C MET A 1 5.37 14.15 -9.00
N ASN A 2 4.60 13.07 -9.05
CA ASN A 2 3.33 12.98 -8.31
C ASN A 2 3.62 12.81 -6.82
N ASP A 3 3.17 13.75 -5.99
CA ASP A 3 3.38 13.82 -4.53
C ASP A 3 3.03 12.48 -3.84
N THR A 4 1.97 11.82 -4.31
CA THR A 4 1.54 10.48 -3.90
C THR A 4 2.66 9.43 -3.94
N ARG A 5 3.46 9.37 -5.02
CA ARG A 5 4.50 8.35 -5.16
C ARG A 5 5.55 8.48 -4.05
N LEU A 6 6.00 9.71 -3.81
CA LEU A 6 7.02 10.00 -2.81
C LEU A 6 6.50 9.68 -1.41
N LYS A 7 5.28 10.12 -1.08
CA LYS A 7 4.63 9.81 0.20
C LYS A 7 4.47 8.30 0.42
N LEU A 8 4.09 7.52 -0.60
CA LEU A 8 3.99 6.07 -0.44
C LEU A 8 5.35 5.39 -0.31
N MET A 9 6.38 5.86 -1.02
CA MET A 9 7.74 5.34 -0.84
C MET A 9 8.25 5.62 0.58
N GLU A 10 8.01 6.82 1.10
CA GLU A 10 8.33 7.17 2.49
C GLU A 10 7.53 6.32 3.48
N ALA A 11 6.22 6.15 3.25
CA ALA A 11 5.35 5.34 4.07
C ALA A 11 5.81 3.88 4.16
N ILE A 12 6.21 3.28 3.04
CA ILE A 12 6.77 1.92 3.01
C ILE A 12 8.11 1.90 3.77
N ALA A 13 9.04 2.79 3.43
CA ALA A 13 10.38 2.81 4.04
C ALA A 13 10.38 3.05 5.56
N ARG A 14 9.38 3.79 6.06
CA ARG A 14 9.24 4.14 7.48
C ARG A 14 8.10 3.40 8.19
N ARG A 15 7.44 2.46 7.50
CA ARG A 15 6.26 1.72 8.00
C ARG A 15 5.16 2.63 8.53
N ARG A 16 4.96 3.79 7.90
CA ARG A 16 3.92 4.75 8.27
C ARG A 16 2.63 4.45 7.51
N MET A 17 1.50 4.65 8.18
CA MET A 17 0.20 4.57 7.53
C MET A 17 0.00 5.77 6.60
N VAL A 18 -0.96 5.63 5.68
CA VAL A 18 -1.41 6.75 4.84
C VAL A 18 -2.93 6.79 4.78
N THR A 19 -3.48 7.98 4.62
CA THR A 19 -4.85 8.15 4.14
C THR A 19 -4.82 8.43 2.64
N ALA A 20 -5.72 7.83 1.87
CA ALA A 20 -5.83 8.08 0.44
C ALA A 20 -7.28 7.97 -0.02
N HIS A 21 -7.58 8.68 -1.12
CA HIS A 21 -8.84 8.55 -1.85
C HIS A 21 -8.64 7.55 -2.98
N TYR A 22 -9.48 6.52 -3.04
CA TYR A 22 -9.46 5.51 -4.08
C TYR A 22 -10.88 5.15 -4.52
N ASN A 23 -11.17 5.25 -5.82
CA ASN A 23 -12.50 4.98 -6.39
C ASN A 23 -13.64 5.69 -5.63
N GLY A 24 -13.42 6.93 -5.19
CA GLY A 24 -14.41 7.74 -4.46
C GLY A 24 -14.50 7.47 -2.96
N ASN A 25 -13.74 6.51 -2.41
CA ASN A 25 -13.71 6.22 -0.98
C ASN A 25 -12.43 6.73 -0.32
N VAL A 26 -12.55 7.26 0.90
CA VAL A 26 -11.41 7.55 1.76
C VAL A 26 -11.02 6.27 2.49
N MET A 27 -9.74 5.93 2.46
CA MET A 27 -9.22 4.72 3.09
C MET A 27 -7.96 5.04 3.89
N GLN A 28 -7.77 4.32 4.98
CA GLN A 28 -6.51 4.23 5.70
C GLN A 28 -5.79 2.96 5.26
N LEU A 29 -4.55 3.11 4.82
CA LEU A 29 -3.73 2.06 4.25
C LEU A 29 -2.44 1.91 5.07
N ALA A 30 -2.07 0.66 5.32
CA ALA A 30 -0.74 0.26 5.78
C ALA A 30 0.04 -0.30 4.56
N PRO A 31 0.85 0.51 3.87
CA PRO A 31 1.49 0.14 2.60
C PRO A 31 2.72 -0.75 2.81
N HIS A 32 2.69 -1.97 2.29
CA HIS A 32 3.74 -2.98 2.49
C HIS A 32 4.80 -3.00 1.37
N GLN A 33 4.36 -2.82 0.12
CA GLN A 33 5.29 -2.82 -1.02
C GLN A 33 4.76 -2.05 -2.23
N MET A 34 5.69 -1.58 -3.06
CA MET A 34 5.43 -0.98 -4.36
C MET A 34 6.03 -1.86 -5.46
N PHE A 35 5.27 -2.08 -6.52
CA PHE A 35 5.68 -2.88 -7.66
C PHE A 35 5.17 -2.28 -8.97
N GLU A 36 5.82 -2.62 -10.06
CA GLU A 36 5.35 -2.31 -11.41
C GLU A 36 4.70 -3.54 -12.04
N ARG A 37 3.59 -3.34 -12.75
CA ARG A 37 2.92 -4.35 -13.55
C ARG A 37 2.56 -3.75 -14.90
N ARG A 38 3.18 -4.24 -15.98
CA ARG A 38 2.92 -3.80 -17.37
C ARG A 38 3.03 -2.28 -17.55
N GLY A 39 4.03 -1.66 -16.93
CA GLY A 39 4.29 -0.21 -16.99
C GLY A 39 3.45 0.65 -16.05
N ASP A 40 2.51 0.06 -15.30
CA ASP A 40 1.73 0.74 -14.27
C ASP A 40 2.30 0.47 -12.88
N LEU A 41 2.31 1.49 -12.01
CA LEU A 41 2.71 1.35 -10.61
C LEU A 41 1.54 0.94 -9.71
N PHE A 42 1.83 0.03 -8.78
CA PHE A 42 0.89 -0.46 -7.78
C PHE A 42 1.51 -0.43 -6.39
N VAL A 43 0.64 -0.32 -5.38
CA VAL A 43 1.00 -0.51 -3.97
C VAL A 43 0.18 -1.65 -3.38
N SER A 44 0.86 -2.60 -2.76
CA SER A 44 0.22 -3.59 -1.89
C SER A 44 0.08 -3.00 -0.50
N ALA A 45 -1.15 -2.92 0.02
CA ALA A 45 -1.42 -2.36 1.32
C ALA A 45 -2.54 -3.11 2.05
N LEU A 46 -2.44 -3.19 3.37
CA LEU A 46 -3.58 -3.58 4.20
C LEU A 46 -4.53 -2.39 4.31
N ASN A 47 -5.80 -2.59 3.95
CA ASN A 47 -6.83 -1.57 4.14
C ASN A 47 -7.44 -1.68 5.52
N LEU A 48 -7.10 -0.74 6.39
CA LEU A 48 -7.55 -0.66 7.77
C LEU A 48 -9.00 -0.14 7.89
N SER A 49 -9.51 0.55 6.87
CA SER A 49 -10.90 1.02 6.83
C SER A 49 -11.90 -0.08 6.46
N LYS A 50 -11.44 -1.27 6.05
CA LYS A 50 -12.31 -2.40 5.75
C LYS A 50 -12.78 -3.08 7.05
N ASN A 51 -14.04 -3.48 7.10
CA ASN A 51 -14.58 -4.26 8.22
C ASN A 51 -14.09 -5.72 8.18
N TRP A 52 -12.96 -5.99 8.83
CA TRP A 52 -12.40 -7.34 9.01
C TRP A 52 -13.07 -8.05 10.19
N ARG A 53 -13.25 -9.38 10.08
CA ARG A 53 -13.85 -10.16 11.17
C ARG A 53 -12.81 -10.57 12.22
N SER A 54 -11.60 -10.93 11.78
CA SER A 54 -10.43 -11.22 12.61
C SER A 54 -9.15 -10.66 11.97
N PRO A 55 -8.08 -10.37 12.74
CA PRO A 55 -6.74 -10.16 12.20
C PRO A 55 -6.24 -11.30 11.29
N ASP A 56 -6.69 -12.54 11.52
CA ASP A 56 -6.35 -13.68 10.65
C ASP A 56 -6.89 -13.55 9.22
N ASP A 57 -7.93 -12.73 9.02
CA ASP A 57 -8.49 -12.46 7.69
C ASP A 57 -7.73 -11.37 6.93
N TRP A 58 -6.78 -10.69 7.58
CA TRP A 58 -6.05 -9.57 7.00
C TRP A 58 -5.27 -10.01 5.76
N LYS A 59 -5.47 -9.24 4.68
CA LYS A 59 -4.78 -9.45 3.42
C LYS A 59 -4.49 -8.13 2.74
N LEU A 60 -3.40 -8.14 1.98
CA LEU A 60 -3.02 -7.00 1.15
C LEU A 60 -3.96 -6.89 -0.04
N GLY A 61 -4.46 -5.68 -0.28
CA GLY A 61 -5.04 -5.29 -1.56
C GLY A 61 -3.95 -4.67 -2.44
N HIS A 62 -4.14 -4.74 -3.76
CA HIS A 62 -3.29 -4.05 -4.72
C HIS A 62 -4.01 -2.85 -5.30
N TYR A 63 -3.43 -1.66 -5.11
CA TYR A 63 -4.00 -0.38 -5.51
C TYR A 63 -3.16 0.24 -6.60
N LYS A 64 -3.76 0.59 -7.74
CA LYS A 64 -3.04 1.31 -8.80
C LYS A 64 -2.67 2.69 -8.28
N LEU A 65 -1.40 3.06 -8.39
CA LEU A 65 -0.86 4.31 -7.85
C LEU A 65 -1.57 5.54 -8.42
N ASP A 66 -1.86 5.55 -9.72
CA ASP A 66 -2.57 6.65 -10.37
C ASP A 66 -4.03 6.81 -9.92
N GLY A 67 -4.60 5.77 -9.31
CA GLY A 67 -5.94 5.84 -8.71
C GLY A 67 -5.93 6.37 -7.27
N LEU A 68 -4.76 6.47 -6.63
CA LEU A 68 -4.61 6.99 -5.27
C LEU A 68 -4.43 8.51 -5.31
N ALA A 69 -5.50 9.23 -4.95
CA ALA A 69 -5.50 10.68 -4.84
C ALA A 69 -5.45 11.11 -3.37
N VAL A 70 -5.08 12.37 -3.12
CA VAL A 70 -5.10 13.00 -1.78
C VAL A 70 -4.40 12.11 -0.74
N THR A 71 -3.20 11.62 -1.10
CA THR A 71 -2.44 10.75 -0.22
C THR A 71 -1.74 11.58 0.83
N GLU A 72 -1.96 11.29 2.10
CA GLU A 72 -1.32 11.97 3.23
C GLU A 72 -0.66 10.94 4.15
N LEU A 73 0.61 11.20 4.49
CA LEU A 73 1.37 10.39 5.44
C LEU A 73 0.82 10.62 6.85
N GLN A 74 0.72 9.55 7.62
CA GLN A 74 0.31 9.61 9.02
C GLN A 74 1.50 9.40 9.94
N ASP A 75 1.40 9.87 11.18
CA ASP A 75 2.44 9.64 12.20
C ASP A 75 2.36 8.22 12.77
N GLU A 76 1.25 7.52 12.63
CA GLU A 76 1.10 6.16 13.11
C GLU A 76 1.90 5.15 12.26
N GLU A 77 2.65 4.29 12.94
CA GLU A 77 3.34 3.16 12.34
C GLU A 77 2.43 1.93 12.28
N PHE A 78 2.65 1.06 11.29
CA PHE A 78 2.02 -0.26 11.22
C PHE A 78 3.06 -1.36 11.32
N GLU A 79 2.64 -2.49 11.89
CA GLU A 79 3.41 -3.73 11.82
C GLU A 79 3.05 -4.49 10.52
N PRO A 80 4.04 -4.91 9.71
CA PRO A 80 3.78 -5.73 8.55
C PRO A 80 3.03 -7.02 8.92
N LEU A 81 2.18 -7.51 8.02
CA LEU A 81 1.49 -8.78 8.25
C LEU A 81 2.50 -9.90 8.47
N ALA A 82 2.23 -10.78 9.44
CA ALA A 82 3.12 -11.91 9.74
C ALA A 82 3.29 -12.88 8.53
N SER A 83 2.31 -12.91 7.63
CA SER A 83 2.32 -13.67 6.38
C SER A 83 2.92 -12.93 5.18
N PHE A 84 3.39 -11.69 5.36
CA PHE A 84 3.94 -10.90 4.28
C PHE A 84 5.33 -11.41 3.88
N GLU A 85 5.50 -11.66 2.59
CA GLU A 85 6.78 -11.92 1.96
C GLU A 85 7.09 -10.80 0.96
N ALA A 86 8.30 -10.23 1.05
CA ALA A 86 8.77 -9.17 0.18
C ALA A 86 9.14 -9.72 -1.20
N ALA A 87 8.11 -10.09 -1.96
CA ALA A 87 8.21 -10.63 -3.30
C ALA A 87 7.17 -9.99 -4.23
N ALA A 88 7.51 -9.98 -5.52
CA ALA A 88 6.60 -9.59 -6.58
C ALA A 88 5.28 -10.40 -6.48
N PRO A 89 4.09 -9.76 -6.49
CA PRO A 89 2.82 -10.48 -6.35
C PRO A 89 2.53 -11.47 -7.50
N HIS A 90 3.13 -11.25 -8.67
CA HIS A 90 3.03 -12.11 -9.85
C HIS A 90 4.41 -12.21 -10.54
N GLU A 91 4.64 -13.26 -11.32
CA GLU A 91 5.92 -13.50 -12.01
C GLU A 91 6.33 -12.37 -12.98
N ASP A 92 5.35 -11.74 -13.61
CA ASP A 92 5.53 -10.61 -14.54
C ASP A 92 5.68 -9.25 -13.82
N ASP A 93 5.55 -9.22 -12.49
CA ASP A 93 5.66 -7.98 -11.73
C ASP A 93 7.12 -7.70 -11.37
N THR A 94 7.48 -6.42 -11.35
CA THR A 94 8.79 -5.98 -10.86
C THR A 94 8.63 -5.34 -9.50
N LEU A 95 9.16 -5.99 -8.46
CA LEU A 95 9.21 -5.40 -7.12
C LEU A 95 10.16 -4.19 -7.11
N LEU A 96 9.70 -3.06 -6.55
CA LEU A 96 10.48 -1.82 -6.49
C LEU A 96 10.92 -1.46 -5.08
N LEU A 97 10.04 -1.68 -4.09
CA LEU A 97 10.28 -1.34 -2.69
C LEU A 97 9.37 -2.19 -1.78
N ALA A 98 9.87 -2.62 -0.63
CA ALA A 98 9.12 -3.28 0.43
C ALA A 98 9.60 -2.81 1.82
N VAL A 99 8.76 -3.00 2.84
CA VAL A 99 9.01 -2.70 4.28
C VAL A 99 10.11 -3.53 4.94
#